data_AF-A0A351ZYU0-F1
#
_entry.id   AF-A0A351ZYU0-F1
#
_cell.length_a   1.000
_cell.length_b   1.000
_cell.length_c   1.000
_cell.angle_alpha   90.00
_cell.angle_beta   90.00
_cell.angle_gamma   90.00
#
_symmetry.space_group_name_H-M   'P 1'
#
loop_
_entity.id
_entity.type
_entity.pdbx_description
1 polymer ?
#
loop_
_entity_poly.entity_id
_entity_poly.type
_entity_poly.pdbx_seq_one_letter_code
_entity_poly.pdbx_strand_id
1 'polypeptide(L)'
;WIVMPVSQELLDHYHNTRFEVEGLDTLRIGKPLPASVIAWAKSQGASMVALLGAENPQSTLTTAEDNARRHAALMVECTERGLPFLPVLGLTDDWRENHLLVAGLTREEAEDFRRRYDQTTVLHAMIDGIVELVGL
;
A
#
# COMPACT_ATOMS: atom_id res chain seq x y z
N TRP A 1 25.37 -2.90 6.03
CA TRP A 1 24.22 -3.57 5.41
C TRP A 1 24.33 -3.35 3.91
N ILE A 2 24.56 -4.40 3.14
CA ILE A 2 24.60 -4.33 1.68
C ILE A 2 23.14 -4.22 1.24
N VAL A 3 22.74 -3.06 0.72
CA VAL A 3 21.45 -2.94 0.03
C VAL A 3 21.63 -3.71 -1.28
N MET A 4 21.04 -4.90 -1.37
CA MET A 4 20.93 -5.57 -2.66
C MET A 4 19.99 -4.74 -3.53
N PRO A 5 20.37 -4.39 -4.77
CA PRO A 5 19.47 -3.67 -5.65
C PRO A 5 18.23 -4.52 -5.90
N VAL A 6 17.06 -3.89 -5.80
CA VAL A 6 15.78 -4.49 -6.19
C VAL A 6 15.89 -4.93 -7.65
N SER A 7 15.62 -6.20 -7.93
CA SER A 7 15.70 -6.72 -9.30
C SER A 7 14.70 -6.02 -10.22
N GLN A 8 15.05 -5.82 -11.49
CA GLN A 8 14.12 -5.26 -12.49
C GLN A 8 12.81 -6.06 -12.56
N GLU A 9 12.87 -7.38 -12.43
CA GLU A 9 11.70 -8.27 -12.40
C GLU A 9 10.72 -7.92 -11.27
N LEU A 10 11.24 -7.62 -10.07
CA LEU A 10 10.43 -7.20 -8.94
C LEU A 10 9.81 -5.80 -9.13
N LEU A 11 10.56 -4.86 -9.74
CA LEU A 11 10.01 -3.55 -10.11
C LEU A 11 8.89 -3.69 -11.15
N ASP A 12 9.09 -4.52 -12.17
CA ASP A 12 8.10 -4.78 -13.21
C ASP A 12 6.84 -5.43 -12.60
N HIS A 13 7.01 -6.34 -11.65
CA HIS A 13 5.90 -6.93 -10.90
C HIS A 13 5.07 -5.85 -10.19
N TYR A 14 5.71 -4.92 -9.47
CA TYR A 14 5.00 -3.82 -8.82
C TYR A 14 4.25 -2.94 -9.83
N HIS A 15 4.90 -2.56 -10.93
CA HIS A 15 4.26 -1.70 -11.94
C HIS A 15 3.10 -2.37 -12.67
N ASN A 16 3.12 -3.70 -12.82
CA ASN A 16 2.02 -4.45 -13.44
C ASN A 16 0.84 -4.71 -12.49
N THR A 17 1.06 -4.60 -11.18
CA THR A 17 0.03 -4.80 -10.17
C THR A 17 -1.10 -3.77 -10.30
N ARG A 18 -2.36 -4.24 -10.23
CA ARG A 18 -3.52 -3.37 -10.02
C ARG A 18 -3.94 -3.45 -8.58
N PHE A 19 -4.30 -2.30 -8.02
CA PHE A 19 -4.75 -2.19 -6.65
C PHE A 19 -6.22 -1.78 -6.67
N GLU A 20 -7.10 -2.77 -6.58
CA GLU A 20 -8.55 -2.57 -6.59
C GLU A 20 -9.00 -2.10 -5.21
N VAL A 21 -9.42 -0.84 -5.14
CA VAL A 21 -9.88 -0.22 -3.89
C VAL A 21 -11.37 -0.50 -3.71
N GLU A 22 -11.76 -0.98 -2.54
CA GLU A 22 -13.16 -1.30 -2.28
C GLU A 22 -14.06 -0.06 -2.44
N GLY A 23 -15.03 -0.16 -3.36
CA GLY A 23 -15.98 0.91 -3.63
C GLY A 23 -15.43 2.10 -4.41
N LEU A 24 -14.16 2.08 -4.84
CA LEU A 24 -13.49 3.16 -5.60
C LEU A 24 -12.77 2.60 -6.84
N ASP A 25 -12.13 3.49 -7.60
CA ASP A 25 -11.36 3.08 -8.79
C ASP A 25 -9.98 2.49 -8.43
N THR A 26 -9.45 1.68 -9.34
CA THR A 26 -8.16 1.02 -9.22
C THR A 26 -6.97 1.99 -9.24
N LEU A 27 -5.99 1.79 -8.35
CA LEU A 27 -4.70 2.50 -8.36
C LEU A 27 -3.68 1.80 -9.25
N ARG A 28 -2.76 2.59 -9.83
CA ARG A 28 -1.64 2.14 -10.66
C ARG A 28 -0.39 2.93 -10.35
N ILE A 29 0.73 2.24 -10.17
CA ILE A 29 2.03 2.88 -9.91
C ILE A 29 2.45 3.72 -11.13
N GLY A 30 2.97 4.92 -10.87
CA GLY A 30 3.38 5.88 -11.90
C GLY A 30 2.19 6.55 -12.61
N LYS A 31 0.97 6.39 -12.12
CA LYS A 31 -0.23 7.08 -12.62
C LYS A 31 -0.76 8.06 -11.57
N PRO A 32 -1.51 9.10 -11.99
CA PRO A 32 -2.24 9.96 -11.06
C PRO A 32 -3.25 9.16 -10.24
N LEU A 33 -3.61 9.68 -9.05
CA LEU A 33 -4.71 9.13 -8.27
C LEU A 33 -6.04 9.25 -9.04
N PRO A 34 -6.90 8.23 -9.03
CA PRO A 34 -8.25 8.34 -9.57
C PRO A 34 -9.08 9.39 -8.83
N ALA A 35 -10.02 10.01 -9.55
CA ALA A 35 -10.87 11.06 -8.99
C ALA A 35 -11.70 10.58 -7.78
N SER A 36 -12.15 9.33 -7.78
CA SER A 36 -12.89 8.70 -6.67
C SER A 36 -12.03 8.60 -5.40
N VAL A 37 -10.75 8.21 -5.53
CA VAL A 37 -9.79 8.16 -4.42
C VAL A 37 -9.44 9.56 -3.91
N ILE A 38 -9.27 10.53 -4.81
CA ILE A 38 -9.06 11.93 -4.42
C ILE A 38 -10.26 12.46 -3.63
N ALA A 39 -11.48 12.19 -4.08
CA ALA A 39 -12.71 12.64 -3.42
C ALA A 39 -12.85 11.99 -2.04
N TRP A 40 -12.54 10.70 -1.92
CA TRP A 40 -12.52 10.00 -0.63
C TRP A 40 -11.46 10.60 0.31
N ALA A 41 -10.21 10.76 -0.12
CA ALA A 41 -9.16 11.34 0.72
C ALA A 41 -9.53 12.75 1.23
N LYS A 42 -10.09 13.59 0.35
CA LYS A 42 -10.59 14.92 0.71
C LYS A 42 -11.75 14.87 1.70
N SER A 43 -12.67 13.90 1.59
CA SER A 43 -13.78 13.74 2.54
C SER A 43 -13.29 13.34 3.94
N GLN A 44 -12.12 12.71 4.02
CA GLN A 44 -11.40 12.44 5.28
C GLN A 44 -10.54 13.63 5.76
N GLY A 45 -10.54 14.76 5.04
CA GLY A 45 -9.69 15.92 5.36
C GLY A 45 -8.21 15.75 5.02
N ALA A 46 -7.85 14.75 4.20
CA ALA A 46 -6.47 14.44 3.84
C ALA A 46 -6.08 15.00 2.46
N SER A 47 -4.79 15.32 2.31
CA SER A 47 -4.15 15.74 1.05
C SER A 47 -3.20 14.68 0.47
N MET A 48 -3.16 13.50 1.07
CA MET A 48 -2.30 12.40 0.66
C MET A 48 -2.88 11.07 1.10
N VAL A 49 -2.44 10.01 0.44
CA VAL A 49 -2.79 8.62 0.77
C VAL A 49 -1.55 7.74 0.73
N ALA A 50 -1.59 6.67 1.51
CA ALA A 50 -0.61 5.59 1.45
C ALA A 50 -1.32 4.26 1.22
N LEU A 51 -0.71 3.36 0.44
CA LEU A 51 -1.13 1.97 0.37
C LEU A 51 -0.20 1.14 1.25
N LEU A 52 -0.74 0.55 2.30
CA LEU A 52 -0.01 -0.27 3.26
C LEU A 52 -0.30 -1.75 3.03
N GLY A 53 0.74 -2.57 3.08
CA GLY A 53 0.67 -4.03 3.07
C GLY A 53 1.25 -4.61 4.37
N ALA A 54 0.89 -5.86 4.65
CA ALA A 54 1.45 -6.62 5.78
C ALA A 54 1.67 -8.10 5.46
N GLU A 55 1.11 -8.57 4.34
CA GLU A 55 1.30 -9.92 3.82
C GLU A 55 2.69 -10.06 3.19
N ASN A 56 3.17 -11.31 3.10
CA ASN A 56 4.41 -11.72 2.45
C ASN A 56 5.59 -10.76 2.70
N PRO A 57 6.01 -10.59 3.97
CA PRO A 57 7.06 -9.66 4.35
C PRO A 57 8.32 -9.86 3.52
N GLN A 58 8.94 -8.74 3.13
CA GLN A 58 10.10 -8.67 2.25
C GLN A 58 9.86 -9.36 0.89
N SER A 59 8.59 -9.38 0.45
CA SER A 59 8.15 -10.09 -0.75
C SER A 59 8.48 -11.59 -0.72
N THR A 60 8.47 -12.18 0.48
CA THR A 60 8.69 -13.61 0.70
C THR A 60 7.36 -14.29 0.99
N LEU A 61 7.03 -15.34 0.22
CA LEU A 61 5.83 -16.14 0.41
C LEU A 61 5.73 -16.70 1.84
N THR A 62 4.60 -16.44 2.49
CA THR A 62 4.28 -17.01 3.81
C THR A 62 2.94 -17.74 3.81
N THR A 63 2.57 -18.33 4.95
CA THR A 63 1.29 -19.05 5.08
C THR A 63 0.11 -18.08 5.03
N ALA A 64 -1.05 -18.57 4.60
CA ALA A 64 -2.28 -17.78 4.59
C ALA A 64 -2.70 -17.33 6.00
N GLU A 65 -2.46 -18.17 7.02
CA GLU A 65 -2.75 -17.84 8.42
C GLU A 65 -1.84 -16.71 8.93
N ASP A 66 -0.54 -16.77 8.62
CA ASP A 66 0.39 -15.69 8.99
C ASP A 66 0.03 -14.38 8.28
N ASN A 67 -0.30 -14.44 6.99
CA ASN A 67 -0.75 -13.28 6.23
C ASN A 67 -2.01 -12.67 6.83
N ALA A 68 -3.03 -13.48 7.12
CA ALA A 68 -4.26 -13.02 7.75
C ALA A 68 -4.00 -12.37 9.12
N ARG A 69 -3.13 -12.97 9.95
CA ARG A 69 -2.76 -12.43 11.26
C ARG A 69 -2.03 -11.08 11.14
N ARG A 70 -1.09 -10.96 10.19
CA ARG A 70 -0.35 -9.71 9.95
C ARG A 70 -1.26 -8.60 9.40
N HIS A 71 -2.14 -8.94 8.46
CA HIS A 71 -3.11 -8.00 7.91
C HIS A 71 -4.11 -7.53 8.98
N ALA A 72 -4.62 -8.43 9.82
CA ALA A 72 -5.48 -8.05 10.95
C ALA A 72 -4.75 -7.11 11.94
N ALA A 73 -3.47 -7.36 12.22
CA ALA A 73 -2.67 -6.48 13.07
C ALA A 73 -2.51 -5.07 12.44
N LEU A 74 -2.34 -4.97 11.12
CA LEU A 74 -2.32 -3.70 10.38
C LEU A 74 -3.65 -2.94 10.53
N MET A 75 -4.77 -3.62 10.35
CA MET A 75 -6.10 -3.00 10.52
C MET A 75 -6.33 -2.49 11.95
N VAL A 76 -5.93 -3.28 12.96
CA VAL A 76 -6.00 -2.87 14.37
C VAL A 76 -5.16 -1.62 14.60
N GLU A 77 -3.92 -1.59 14.14
CA GLU A 77 -3.04 -0.43 14.32
C GLU A 77 -3.61 0.83 13.63
N CYS A 78 -4.13 0.72 12.41
CA CYS A 78 -4.78 1.86 11.74
C CYS A 78 -6.00 2.36 12.53
N THR A 79 -6.80 1.44 13.08
CA THR A 79 -7.98 1.77 13.89
C THR A 79 -7.57 2.48 15.19
N GLU A 80 -6.60 1.95 15.91
CA GLU A 80 -6.10 2.51 17.18
C GLU A 80 -5.47 3.90 17.00
N ARG A 81 -4.84 4.14 15.85
CA ARG A 81 -4.29 5.45 15.48
C ARG A 81 -5.35 6.42 14.91
N GLY A 82 -6.60 5.99 14.77
CA GLY A 82 -7.69 6.80 14.19
C GLY A 82 -7.47 7.14 12.72
N LEU A 83 -6.72 6.32 11.99
CA LEU A 83 -6.41 6.54 10.58
C LEU A 83 -7.56 6.00 9.72
N PRO A 84 -8.21 6.82 8.88
CA PRO A 84 -9.24 6.34 7.96
C PRO A 84 -8.62 5.44 6.89
N PHE A 85 -9.22 4.27 6.65
CA PHE A 85 -8.74 3.34 5.62
C PHE A 85 -9.87 2.64 4.87
N LEU A 86 -9.54 2.16 3.66
CA LEU A 86 -10.37 1.27 2.84
C LEU A 86 -9.61 -0.01 2.49
N PRO A 87 -10.28 -1.16 2.42
CA PRO A 87 -9.67 -2.39 1.91
C PRO A 87 -9.24 -2.25 0.45
N VAL A 88 -8.11 -2.87 0.12
CA VAL A 88 -7.56 -2.91 -1.23
C VAL A 88 -7.07 -4.32 -1.54
N LEU A 89 -7.36 -4.78 -2.76
CA LEU A 89 -6.80 -6.01 -3.28
C LEU A 89 -5.74 -5.72 -4.34
N GLY A 90 -4.49 -6.07 -4.06
CA GLY A 90 -3.40 -6.09 -5.03
C GLY A 90 -3.52 -7.33 -5.90
N LEU A 91 -3.48 -7.16 -7.22
CA LEU A 91 -3.71 -8.22 -8.21
C LEU A 91 -2.69 -8.19 -9.34
N THR A 92 -2.11 -9.35 -9.63
CA THR A 92 -1.57 -9.70 -10.94
C THR A 92 -2.29 -10.96 -11.45
N ASP A 93 -1.83 -11.57 -12.55
CA ASP A 93 -2.47 -12.76 -13.09
C ASP A 93 -2.35 -13.98 -12.15
N ASP A 94 -1.24 -14.07 -11.40
CA ASP A 94 -0.92 -15.21 -10.52
C ASP A 94 -0.85 -14.85 -9.03
N TRP A 95 -1.09 -13.58 -8.68
CA TRP A 95 -0.87 -13.07 -7.33
C TRP A 95 -2.03 -12.24 -6.81
N ARG A 96 -2.35 -12.40 -5.53
CA ARG A 96 -3.40 -11.65 -4.83
C ARG A 96 -2.97 -11.37 -3.40
N GLU A 97 -3.10 -10.12 -2.96
CA GLU A 97 -2.71 -9.70 -1.61
C GLU A 97 -3.58 -8.59 -1.04
N ASN A 98 -3.87 -8.68 0.25
CA ASN A 98 -4.65 -7.68 0.97
C ASN A 98 -3.80 -6.49 1.42
N HIS A 99 -4.30 -5.30 1.11
CA HIS A 99 -3.71 -4.02 1.42
C HIS A 99 -4.76 -3.08 2.04
N LEU A 100 -4.29 -1.97 2.61
CA LEU A 100 -5.16 -0.88 3.07
C LEU A 100 -4.77 0.41 2.38
N LEU A 101 -5.74 1.11 1.79
CA LEU A 101 -5.59 2.50 1.38
C LEU A 101 -5.86 3.38 2.59
N VAL A 102 -4.85 4.10 3.07
CA VAL A 102 -4.93 4.92 4.28
C VAL A 102 -4.81 6.39 3.94
N ALA A 103 -5.71 7.21 4.45
CA ALA A 103 -5.70 8.65 4.24
C ALA A 103 -4.79 9.35 5.27
N GLY A 104 -4.09 10.40 4.83
CA GLY A 104 -3.42 11.36 5.73
C GLY A 104 -2.03 10.95 6.21
N LEU A 105 -1.50 9.81 5.79
CA LEU A 105 -0.13 9.42 6.13
C LEU A 105 0.90 10.16 5.28
N THR A 106 1.85 10.81 5.95
CA THR A 106 3.04 11.38 5.32
C THR A 106 3.92 10.26 4.73
N ARG A 107 4.81 10.65 3.82
CA ARG A 107 5.79 9.71 3.25
C ARG A 107 6.67 9.07 4.32
N GLU A 108 7.05 9.83 5.35
CA GLU A 108 7.86 9.35 6.47
C GLU A 108 7.09 8.33 7.33
N GLU A 109 5.83 8.60 7.65
CA GLU A 109 5.00 7.65 8.39
C GLU A 109 4.71 6.38 7.58
N ALA A 110 4.45 6.51 6.28
CA ALA A 110 4.28 5.36 5.39
C ALA A 110 5.54 4.47 5.38
N GLU A 111 6.72 5.09 5.38
CA GLU A 111 8.01 4.41 5.47
C GLU A 111 8.24 3.77 6.86
N ASP A 112 7.73 4.37 7.95
CA ASP A 112 7.71 3.72 9.27
C ASP A 112 6.83 2.47 9.30
N PHE A 113 5.65 2.51 8.69
CA PHE A 113 4.79 1.34 8.52
C PHE A 113 5.48 0.27 7.68
N ARG A 114 6.12 0.66 6.57
CA ARG A 114 6.90 -0.25 5.73
C ARG A 114 7.91 -1.04 6.56
N ARG A 115 8.71 -0.34 7.39
CA ARG A 115 9.69 -0.99 8.27
C ARG A 115 9.05 -1.88 9.32
N ARG A 116 7.96 -1.43 9.97
CA ARG A 116 7.28 -2.18 11.03
C ARG A 116 6.67 -3.49 10.55
N TYR A 117 6.14 -3.50 9.33
CA TYR A 117 5.51 -4.68 8.72
C TYR A 117 6.45 -5.45 7.78
N ASP A 118 7.75 -5.14 7.83
CA ASP A 118 8.80 -5.73 7.00
C ASP A 118 8.48 -5.69 5.51
N GLN A 119 7.79 -4.66 5.04
CA GLN A 119 7.44 -4.54 3.63
C GLN A 119 8.66 -4.08 2.83
N THR A 120 8.80 -4.60 1.61
CA THR A 120 9.85 -4.15 0.68
C THR A 120 9.61 -2.70 0.27
N THR A 121 8.34 -2.34 0.06
CA THR A 121 7.90 -1.01 -0.37
C THR A 121 6.48 -0.74 0.13
N VAL A 122 6.11 0.53 0.17
CA VAL A 122 4.70 0.97 0.24
C VAL A 122 4.41 1.89 -0.94
N LEU A 123 3.14 2.18 -1.20
CA LEU A 123 2.77 3.24 -2.15
C LEU A 123 2.42 4.52 -1.40
N HIS A 124 2.78 5.66 -1.99
CA HIS A 124 2.40 6.98 -1.49
C HIS A 124 2.00 7.90 -2.64
N ALA A 125 1.04 8.78 -2.40
CA ALA A 125 0.64 9.79 -3.37
C ALA A 125 0.05 11.02 -2.67
N MET A 126 0.41 12.20 -3.16
CA MET A 126 -0.36 13.43 -2.94
C MET A 126 -1.63 13.40 -3.79
N ILE A 127 -2.71 14.06 -3.34
CA ILE A 127 -4.01 14.08 -4.07
C ILE A 127 -3.93 14.67 -5.48
N ASP A 128 -2.92 15.47 -5.78
CA ASP A 128 -2.62 16.08 -7.08
C ASP A 128 -1.37 15.47 -7.74
N GLY A 129 -0.81 14.43 -7.13
CA GLY A 129 0.42 13.78 -7.54
C GLY A 129 0.20 12.45 -8.26
N ILE A 130 1.29 11.72 -8.37
CA ILE A 130 1.34 10.36 -8.91
C ILE A 130 1.52 9.35 -7.77
N VAL A 131 1.11 8.11 -8.02
CA VAL A 131 1.35 6.98 -7.13
C VAL A 131 2.80 6.55 -7.25
N GLU A 132 3.57 6.73 -6.19
CA GLU A 132 5.00 6.44 -6.10
C GLU A 132 5.27 5.22 -5.21
N LEU A 133 6.38 4.54 -5.47
CA LEU A 133 6.97 3.56 -4.57
C LEU A 133 7.84 4.28 -3.52
N VAL A 134 7.79 3.82 -2.27
CA VAL A 134 8.58 4.34 -1.15
C VAL A 134 9.32 3.19 -0.47
N GLY A 135 10.62 3.37 -0.24
CA GLY A 135 11.47 2.45 0.53
C GLY A 135 12.28 1.44 -0.28
N LEU A 136 12.24 1.54 -1.62
CA LEU A 136 13.11 0.81 -2.56
C LEU A 136 14.47 1.48 -2.73
#